data_AF-A0A7K2C9U0-F1
#
_entry.id   AF-A0A7K2C9U0-F1
#
_cell.length_a   1.000
_cell.length_b   1.000
_cell.length_c   1.000
_cell.angle_alpha   90.00
_cell.angle_beta   90.00
_cell.angle_gamma   90.00
#
_symmetry.space_group_name_H-M   'P 1'
#
loop_
_entity.id
_entity.type
_entity.pdbx_description
1 polymer ?
#
loop_
_entity_poly.entity_id
_entity_poly.type
_entity_poly.pdbx_seq_one_letter_code
_entity_poly.pdbx_strand_id
1 'polypeptide(L)'
;MAWPLWPKSRVEYYNTPQGILTESGIWYRTTIDLLNEYAGELFEREPLELHLARSDTWIRSPHTLSLWLLAPGILYYHPWQLVVAIPLFFLVWQIVAPALVSRTAVSLLSVLDAVILQAVLYAGVMSVLALFGQYESLAVGLIGFICLRWGILTYLTRPIVVRCWKTMYKLPVPDHILRAFMIRSALRNGINLAGFEEIEQNVIDNMFKKKPQRGEP
;
A
#
# COMPACT_ATOMS: atom_id res chain seq x y z
N MET A 1 -22.08 5.83 21.02
CA MET A 1 -21.90 4.43 20.61
C MET A 1 -21.08 4.43 19.32
N ALA A 2 -19.75 4.42 19.45
CA ALA A 2 -18.85 4.50 18.29
C ALA A 2 -18.71 3.11 17.67
N TRP A 3 -19.23 2.95 16.46
CA TRP A 3 -19.04 1.74 15.66
C TRP A 3 -17.53 1.49 15.48
N PRO A 4 -17.01 0.28 15.69
CA PRO A 4 -15.62 -0.01 15.36
C PRO A 4 -15.50 -0.01 13.83
N LEU A 5 -14.84 1.01 13.28
CA LEU A 5 -14.54 1.16 11.85
C LEU A 5 -13.51 0.12 11.32
N TRP A 6 -13.34 -1.01 12.01
CA TRP A 6 -12.32 -2.00 11.70
C TRP A 6 -12.98 -3.36 11.45
N PRO A 7 -12.93 -3.91 10.23
CA PRO A 7 -13.04 -5.34 10.09
C PRO A 7 -11.87 -5.97 10.86
N LYS A 8 -12.15 -6.91 11.77
CA LYS A 8 -11.15 -7.82 12.36
C LYS A 8 -10.59 -8.69 11.23
N SER A 9 -9.77 -8.15 10.33
CA SER A 9 -8.96 -8.95 9.43
C SER A 9 -7.69 -9.30 10.18
N ARG A 10 -7.77 -10.30 11.06
CA ARG A 10 -6.55 -11.04 11.38
C ARG A 10 -6.17 -11.72 10.08
N VAL A 11 -5.07 -11.30 9.48
CA VAL A 11 -4.50 -12.00 8.33
C VAL A 11 -3.77 -13.19 8.89
N GLU A 12 -4.11 -14.40 8.44
CA GLU A 12 -3.27 -15.55 8.76
C GLU A 12 -1.96 -15.43 7.96
N TYR A 13 -0.86 -15.83 8.60
CA TYR A 13 0.44 -15.82 7.98
C TYR A 13 1.20 -17.09 8.30
N TYR A 14 2.00 -17.53 7.35
CA TYR A 14 2.87 -18.68 7.46
C TYR A 14 4.30 -18.18 7.66
N ASN A 15 4.90 -18.59 8.78
CA ASN A 15 6.30 -18.30 9.05
C ASN A 15 7.19 -19.31 8.30
N THR A 16 8.15 -18.80 7.53
CA THR A 16 9.16 -19.61 6.86
C THR A 16 10.56 -19.17 7.29
N PRO A 17 11.59 -20.01 7.19
CA PRO A 17 12.97 -19.61 7.50
C PRO A 17 13.48 -18.42 6.67
N GLN A 18 12.83 -18.13 5.54
CA GLN A 18 13.21 -17.07 4.60
C GLN A 18 12.28 -15.84 4.67
N GLY A 19 11.29 -15.83 5.59
CA GLY A 19 10.40 -14.70 5.81
C GLY A 19 8.94 -15.10 6.06
N ILE A 20 8.04 -14.12 5.96
CA ILE A 20 6.61 -14.28 6.29
C ILE A 20 5.78 -14.24 5.00
N LEU A 21 4.92 -15.24 4.81
CA LEU A 21 3.96 -15.30 3.70
C LEU A 21 2.54 -15.09 4.23
N THR A 22 1.83 -14.08 3.73
CA THR A 22 0.43 -13.84 4.11
C THR A 22 -0.53 -14.62 3.22
N GLU A 23 -1.77 -14.85 3.69
CA GLU A 23 -2.86 -15.41 2.89
C GLU A 23 -3.11 -14.65 1.58
N SER A 24 -2.82 -13.35 1.56
CA SER A 24 -2.91 -12.51 0.37
C SER A 24 -1.87 -12.86 -0.71
N GLY A 25 -0.94 -13.77 -0.43
CA GLY A 25 0.15 -14.15 -1.32
C GLY A 25 1.31 -13.15 -1.34
N ILE A 26 1.40 -12.27 -0.35
CA ILE A 26 2.49 -11.30 -0.23
C ILE A 26 3.61 -11.92 0.60
N TRP A 27 4.81 -11.92 0.03
CA TRP A 27 6.01 -12.44 0.68
C TRP A 27 6.86 -11.30 1.22
N TYR A 28 6.95 -11.24 2.55
CA TYR A 28 7.85 -10.39 3.30
C TYR A 28 9.17 -11.15 3.55
N ARG A 29 10.33 -10.51 3.36
CA ARG A 29 11.62 -11.17 3.60
C ARG A 29 12.08 -11.08 5.05
N THR A 30 11.38 -10.31 5.88
CA THR A 30 11.62 -10.26 7.32
C THR A 30 11.09 -11.51 8.02
N THR A 31 11.79 -11.98 9.05
CA THR A 31 11.36 -13.08 9.92
C THR A 31 10.69 -12.54 11.19
N ILE A 32 9.94 -13.39 11.89
CA ILE A 32 9.28 -13.04 13.16
C ILE A 32 10.32 -12.67 14.22
N ASP A 33 11.43 -13.41 14.29
CA ASP A 33 12.49 -13.15 15.27
C ASP A 33 13.08 -11.75 15.09
N LEU A 34 13.38 -11.37 13.84
CA LEU A 34 13.87 -10.03 13.49
C LEU A 34 12.84 -8.94 13.79
N LEU A 35 11.55 -9.22 13.57
CA LEU A 35 10.48 -8.28 13.88
C LEU A 35 10.31 -8.10 15.40
N ASN A 36 10.41 -9.17 16.18
CA ASN A 36 10.32 -9.12 17.64
C ASN A 36 11.53 -8.41 18.25
N GLU A 37 12.73 -8.62 17.71
CA GLU A 37 13.93 -7.87 18.11
C GLU A 37 13.76 -6.37 17.80
N TYR A 38 13.19 -6.04 16.63
CA TYR A 38 13.03 -4.65 16.20
C TYR A 38 11.88 -3.90 16.89
N ALA A 39 10.76 -4.58 17.13
CA ALA A 39 9.48 -3.97 17.51
C ALA A 39 8.64 -4.83 18.48
N GLY A 40 9.26 -5.73 19.26
CA GLY A 40 8.54 -6.62 20.17
C GLY A 40 7.57 -5.90 21.12
N GLU A 41 8.00 -4.79 21.72
CA GLU A 41 7.17 -3.96 22.61
C GLU A 41 5.94 -3.37 21.88
N LEU A 42 6.04 -3.11 20.57
CA LEU A 42 4.90 -2.65 19.77
C LEU A 42 3.84 -3.74 19.64
N PHE A 43 4.25 -5.01 19.48
CA PHE A 43 3.34 -6.12 19.26
C PHE A 43 2.52 -6.50 20.50
N GLU A 44 2.98 -6.14 21.69
CA GLU A 44 2.19 -6.26 22.92
C GLU A 44 0.96 -5.34 22.92
N ARG A 45 1.02 -4.22 22.18
CA ARG A 45 -0.08 -3.24 22.08
C ARG A 45 -0.90 -3.36 20.80
N GLU A 46 -0.25 -3.45 19.64
CA GLU A 46 -0.91 -3.67 18.35
C GLU A 46 -0.37 -4.97 17.73
N PRO A 47 -1.22 -5.99 17.53
CA PRO A 47 -0.78 -7.30 17.06
C PRO A 47 -0.16 -7.23 15.65
N LEU A 48 0.84 -8.06 15.37
CA LEU A 48 1.56 -8.10 14.08
C LEU A 48 0.61 -8.30 12.89
N GLU A 49 -0.44 -9.11 13.06
CA GLU A 49 -1.48 -9.39 12.06
C GLU A 49 -2.14 -8.10 11.57
N LEU A 50 -2.30 -7.12 12.44
CA LEU A 50 -2.88 -5.83 12.10
C LEU A 50 -1.95 -4.99 11.21
N HIS A 51 -0.64 -5.09 11.45
CA HIS A 51 0.37 -4.43 10.63
C HIS A 51 0.51 -5.10 9.25
N LEU A 52 0.46 -6.43 9.22
CA LEU A 52 0.43 -7.21 7.99
C LEU A 52 -0.83 -6.92 7.17
N ALA A 53 -2.02 -6.91 7.78
CA ALA A 53 -3.28 -6.58 7.10
C ALA A 53 -3.26 -5.19 6.45
N ARG A 54 -2.71 -4.20 7.16
CA ARG A 54 -2.60 -2.82 6.65
C ARG A 54 -1.60 -2.70 5.51
N SER A 55 -0.46 -3.36 5.64
CA SER A 55 0.56 -3.37 4.59
C SER A 55 0.07 -4.12 3.34
N ASP A 56 -0.59 -5.26 3.50
CA ASP A 56 -1.23 -6.01 2.42
C ASP A 56 -2.26 -5.15 1.66
N THR A 57 -3.15 -4.47 2.40
CA THR A 57 -4.14 -3.55 1.80
C THR A 57 -3.45 -2.42 1.04
N TRP A 58 -2.37 -1.86 1.58
CA TRP A 58 -1.63 -0.78 0.92
C TRP A 58 -0.89 -1.25 -0.34
N ILE A 59 -0.28 -2.44 -0.30
CA ILE A 59 0.41 -3.06 -1.45
C ILE A 59 -0.58 -3.31 -2.59
N ARG A 60 -1.82 -3.68 -2.28
CA ARG A 60 -2.88 -3.89 -3.26
C ARG A 60 -3.56 -2.60 -3.74
N SER A 61 -3.26 -1.45 -3.13
CA SER A 61 -3.86 -0.16 -3.47
C SER A 61 -3.78 0.24 -4.96
N PRO A 62 -2.72 -0.04 -5.73
CA PRO A 62 -2.69 0.32 -7.15
C PRO A 62 -3.86 -0.33 -7.92
N HIS A 63 -4.22 -1.57 -7.59
CA HIS A 63 -5.36 -2.27 -8.19
C HIS A 63 -6.68 -1.64 -7.80
N THR A 64 -6.90 -1.49 -6.49
CA THR A 64 -8.14 -0.93 -5.95
C THR A 64 -8.38 0.46 -6.53
N LEU A 65 -7.40 1.36 -6.47
CA LEU A 65 -7.56 2.72 -6.99
C LEU A 65 -7.76 2.75 -8.50
N SER A 66 -7.06 1.90 -9.26
CA SER A 66 -7.23 1.85 -10.71
C SER A 66 -8.61 1.35 -11.11
N LEU A 67 -9.18 0.39 -10.39
CA LEU A 67 -10.57 -0.06 -10.59
C LEU A 67 -11.56 1.06 -10.25
N TRP A 68 -11.36 1.73 -9.13
CA TRP A 68 -12.21 2.86 -8.73
C TRP A 68 -12.09 4.07 -9.65
N LEU A 69 -10.98 4.23 -10.35
CA LEU A 69 -10.79 5.27 -11.36
C LEU A 69 -11.38 4.86 -12.72
N LEU A 70 -11.24 3.59 -13.10
CA LEU A 70 -11.74 3.06 -14.37
C LEU A 70 -13.28 3.11 -14.43
N ALA A 71 -13.99 2.75 -13.36
CA ALA A 71 -15.46 2.71 -13.34
C ALA A 71 -16.15 4.05 -13.66
N PRO A 72 -15.86 5.18 -12.99
CA PRO A 72 -16.36 6.48 -13.44
C PRO A 72 -15.65 6.92 -14.73
N GLY A 73 -14.39 6.54 -14.94
CA GLY A 73 -13.62 6.89 -16.12
C GLY A 73 -14.34 6.54 -17.43
N ILE A 74 -14.82 5.29 -17.55
CA ILE A 74 -15.52 4.81 -18.75
C ILE A 74 -16.86 5.48 -19.04
N LEU A 75 -17.45 6.18 -18.06
CA LEU A 75 -18.68 6.95 -18.26
C LEU A 75 -18.42 8.35 -18.81
N TYR A 76 -17.28 8.97 -18.47
CA TYR A 76 -17.01 10.38 -18.77
C TYR A 76 -15.94 10.61 -19.83
N TYR A 77 -15.03 9.65 -20.03
CA TYR A 77 -13.88 9.81 -20.92
C TYR A 77 -13.95 8.86 -22.11
N HIS A 78 -13.23 9.22 -23.17
CA HIS A 78 -13.13 8.39 -24.35
C HIS A 78 -12.38 7.08 -24.03
N PRO A 79 -12.82 5.90 -24.50
CA PRO A 79 -12.22 4.60 -24.17
C PRO A 79 -10.69 4.56 -24.38
N TRP A 80 -10.22 5.06 -25.52
CA TRP A 80 -8.78 5.12 -25.83
C TRP A 80 -7.95 5.96 -24.86
N GLN A 81 -8.52 7.01 -24.26
CA GLN A 81 -7.82 7.79 -23.23
C GLN A 81 -7.57 6.93 -21.99
N LEU A 82 -8.54 6.10 -21.61
CA LEU A 82 -8.45 5.24 -20.43
C LEU A 82 -7.50 4.06 -20.62
N VAL A 83 -7.40 3.54 -21.84
CA VAL A 83 -6.42 2.50 -22.19
C VAL A 83 -4.99 2.94 -21.90
N VAL A 84 -4.70 4.24 -21.99
CA VAL A 84 -3.37 4.80 -21.66
C VAL A 84 -3.31 5.30 -20.22
N ALA A 85 -4.33 6.05 -19.80
CA ALA A 85 -4.33 6.73 -18.51
C ALA A 85 -4.32 5.76 -17.32
N ILE A 86 -5.08 4.67 -17.38
CA ILE A 86 -5.18 3.72 -16.26
C ILE A 86 -3.87 2.95 -16.05
N PRO A 87 -3.23 2.36 -17.09
CA PRO A 87 -1.90 1.77 -16.95
C PRO A 87 -0.84 2.74 -16.45
N LEU A 88 -0.84 3.98 -16.96
CA LEU A 88 0.12 5.00 -16.54
C LEU A 88 -0.09 5.37 -15.07
N PHE A 89 -1.33 5.62 -14.65
CA PHE A 89 -1.68 5.87 -13.26
C PHE A 89 -1.25 4.71 -12.36
N PHE A 90 -1.56 3.48 -12.75
CA PHE A 90 -1.18 2.28 -12.00
C PHE A 90 0.34 2.19 -11.80
N LEU A 91 1.11 2.40 -12.88
CA LEU A 91 2.57 2.37 -12.85
C LEU A 91 3.13 3.46 -11.91
N VAL A 92 2.68 4.70 -12.08
CA VAL A 92 3.15 5.84 -11.27
C VAL A 92 2.79 5.60 -9.80
N TRP A 93 1.56 5.18 -9.52
CA TRP A 93 1.12 4.89 -8.16
C TRP A 93 1.95 3.76 -7.55
N GLN A 94 2.22 2.68 -8.28
CA GLN A 94 3.06 1.58 -7.80
C GLN A 94 4.48 2.02 -7.43
N ILE A 95 5.04 2.99 -8.16
CA ILE A 95 6.37 3.54 -7.87
C ILE A 95 6.34 4.43 -6.62
N VAL A 96 5.31 5.26 -6.45
CA VAL A 96 5.24 6.30 -5.41
C VAL A 96 4.59 5.81 -4.10
N ALA A 97 3.71 4.82 -4.16
CA ALA A 97 2.96 4.30 -3.01
C ALA A 97 3.82 3.90 -1.79
N PRO A 98 5.04 3.32 -1.95
CA PRO A 98 5.88 2.99 -0.81
C PRO A 98 6.34 4.20 0.03
N ALA A 99 6.36 5.40 -0.56
CA ALA A 99 6.69 6.64 0.13
C ALA A 99 5.48 7.30 0.81
N LEU A 100 4.26 7.10 0.29
CA LEU A 100 3.04 7.80 0.72
C LEU A 100 2.20 7.02 1.74
N VAL A 101 2.81 6.07 2.45
CA VAL A 101 2.12 5.19 3.40
C VAL A 101 1.26 5.98 4.38
N SER A 102 -0.05 5.71 4.43
CA SER A 102 -0.99 6.44 5.30
C SER A 102 -2.03 5.52 5.92
N ARG A 103 -2.19 5.59 7.26
CA ARG A 103 -3.13 4.75 8.02
C ARG A 103 -4.59 5.08 7.70
N THR A 104 -4.92 6.36 7.53
CA THR A 104 -6.27 6.80 7.17
C THR A 104 -6.65 6.32 5.77
N ALA A 105 -5.70 6.42 4.82
CA ALA A 105 -5.93 5.97 3.46
C ALA A 105 -6.10 4.44 3.38
N VAL A 106 -5.41 3.66 4.23
CA VAL A 106 -5.65 2.21 4.34
C VAL A 106 -7.07 1.88 4.77
N SER A 107 -7.63 2.60 5.75
CA SER A 107 -9.00 2.35 6.20
C SER A 107 -9.99 2.55 5.05
N LEU A 108 -9.85 3.65 4.30
CA LEU A 108 -10.67 3.89 3.11
C LEU A 108 -10.46 2.79 2.05
N LEU A 109 -9.20 2.45 1.74
CA LEU A 109 -8.86 1.40 0.79
C LEU A 109 -9.43 0.04 1.17
N SER A 110 -9.47 -0.31 2.46
CA SER A 110 -10.02 -1.59 2.92
C SER A 110 -11.52 -1.72 2.61
N VAL A 111 -12.27 -0.61 2.67
CA VAL A 111 -13.69 -0.57 2.28
C VAL A 111 -13.81 -0.63 0.76
N LEU A 112 -12.97 0.12 0.04
CA LEU A 112 -12.94 0.16 -1.42
C LEU A 112 -12.49 -1.17 -2.05
N ASP A 113 -11.72 -1.99 -1.33
CA ASP A 113 -11.26 -3.30 -1.77
C ASP A 113 -12.34 -4.40 -1.60
N ALA A 114 -13.49 -4.07 -1.03
CA ALA A 114 -14.60 -5.01 -0.90
C ALA A 114 -15.06 -5.51 -2.28
N VAL A 115 -14.89 -6.82 -2.52
CA VAL A 115 -15.20 -7.46 -3.81
C VAL A 115 -16.65 -7.23 -4.21
N ILE A 116 -17.58 -7.33 -3.26
CA ILE A 116 -19.02 -7.11 -3.51
C ILE A 116 -19.28 -5.67 -3.96
N LEU A 117 -18.63 -4.69 -3.34
CA LEU A 117 -18.80 -3.28 -3.68
C LEU A 117 -18.31 -2.99 -5.10
N GLN A 118 -17.13 -3.52 -5.45
CA GLN A 118 -16.59 -3.41 -6.81
C GLN A 118 -17.49 -4.11 -7.82
N ALA A 119 -17.98 -5.33 -7.51
CA ALA A 119 -18.85 -6.08 -8.41
C ALA A 119 -20.17 -5.35 -8.69
N VAL A 120 -20.83 -4.81 -7.65
CA VAL A 120 -22.08 -4.04 -7.79
C VAL A 120 -21.84 -2.77 -8.60
N LEU A 121 -20.77 -2.03 -8.30
CA LEU A 121 -20.41 -0.82 -9.05
C LEU A 121 -20.21 -1.13 -10.55
N TYR A 122 -19.38 -2.13 -10.87
CA TYR A 122 -19.09 -2.49 -12.25
C TYR A 122 -20.32 -3.05 -12.97
N ALA A 123 -21.13 -3.89 -12.31
CA ALA A 123 -22.39 -4.37 -12.89
C ALA A 123 -23.33 -3.22 -13.25
N GLY A 124 -23.46 -2.22 -12.36
CA GLY A 124 -24.25 -1.02 -12.61
C GLY A 124 -23.72 -0.20 -13.78
N VAL A 125 -22.43 0.12 -13.77
CA VAL A 125 -21.78 0.92 -14.82
C VAL A 125 -21.87 0.25 -16.19
N MET A 126 -21.59 -1.05 -16.28
CA MET A 126 -21.68 -1.78 -17.55
C MET A 126 -23.12 -1.87 -18.06
N SER A 127 -24.10 -2.04 -17.16
CA SER A 127 -25.51 -2.03 -17.53
C SER A 127 -25.93 -0.69 -18.14
N VAL A 128 -25.47 0.43 -17.54
CA VAL A 128 -25.71 1.78 -18.08
C VAL A 128 -25.10 1.93 -19.47
N LEU A 129 -23.83 1.55 -19.65
CA LEU A 129 -23.18 1.64 -20.97
C LEU A 129 -23.87 0.78 -22.03
N ALA A 130 -24.34 -0.42 -21.66
CA ALA A 130 -25.09 -1.30 -22.55
C ALA A 130 -26.42 -0.68 -22.99
N LEU A 131 -27.14 -0.02 -22.07
CA LEU A 131 -28.40 0.67 -22.38
C LEU A 131 -28.21 1.83 -23.35
N PHE A 132 -27.10 2.56 -23.23
CA PHE A 132 -26.75 3.66 -24.15
C PHE A 132 -26.08 3.20 -25.44
N GLY A 133 -25.93 1.88 -25.67
CA GLY A 133 -25.31 1.33 -26.88
C GLY A 133 -23.81 1.66 -27.03
N GLN A 134 -23.12 2.03 -25.93
CA GLN A 134 -21.71 2.39 -25.95
C GLN A 134 -20.82 1.14 -25.87
N TYR A 135 -20.83 0.34 -26.94
CA TYR A 135 -20.14 -0.96 -26.96
C TYR A 135 -18.61 -0.85 -26.85
N GLU A 136 -17.99 0.22 -27.37
CA GLU A 136 -16.55 0.44 -27.24
C GLU A 136 -16.13 0.65 -25.79
N SER A 137 -16.81 1.56 -25.08
CA SER A 137 -16.57 1.84 -23.66
C SER A 137 -16.85 0.61 -22.79
N LEU A 138 -17.90 -0.15 -23.13
CA LEU A 138 -18.23 -1.41 -22.46
C LEU A 138 -17.12 -2.45 -22.64
N ALA A 139 -16.60 -2.61 -23.87
CA ALA A 139 -15.53 -3.55 -24.16
C ALA A 139 -14.23 -3.18 -23.42
N VAL A 140 -13.82 -1.90 -23.48
CA VAL A 140 -12.64 -1.41 -22.75
C VAL A 140 -12.81 -1.53 -21.25
N GLY A 141 -13.99 -1.22 -20.73
CA GLY A 141 -14.30 -1.34 -19.31
C GLY A 141 -14.26 -2.78 -18.81
N LEU A 142 -14.80 -3.73 -19.58
CA LEU A 142 -14.79 -5.15 -19.24
C LEU A 142 -13.37 -5.73 -19.31
N ILE A 143 -12.64 -5.47 -20.41
CA ILE A 143 -11.25 -5.91 -20.57
C ILE A 143 -10.38 -5.30 -19.48
N GLY A 144 -10.52 -4.00 -19.21
CA GLY A 144 -9.78 -3.29 -18.18
C GLY A 144 -10.04 -3.87 -16.78
N PHE A 145 -11.30 -4.14 -16.44
CA PHE A 145 -11.68 -4.79 -15.18
C PHE A 145 -10.99 -6.16 -15.04
N ILE A 146 -11.06 -6.99 -16.08
CA ILE A 146 -10.45 -8.32 -16.12
C ILE A 146 -8.92 -8.23 -15.96
N CYS A 147 -8.26 -7.35 -16.72
CA CYS A 147 -6.81 -7.16 -16.68
C CYS A 147 -6.32 -6.70 -15.30
N LEU A 148 -7.04 -5.79 -14.66
CA LEU A 148 -6.75 -5.35 -13.29
C LEU A 148 -7.00 -6.47 -12.29
N ARG A 149 -8.16 -7.14 -12.38
CA ARG A 149 -8.56 -8.18 -11.41
C ARG A 149 -7.63 -9.39 -11.42
N TRP A 150 -7.14 -9.81 -12.59
CA TRP A 150 -6.16 -10.91 -12.69
C TRP A 150 -4.72 -10.48 -12.44
N GLY A 151 -4.45 -9.21 -12.18
CA GLY A 151 -3.09 -8.74 -11.93
C GLY A 151 -2.20 -8.73 -13.17
N ILE A 152 -2.79 -8.77 -14.38
CA ILE A 152 -2.06 -8.71 -15.66
C ILE A 152 -1.21 -7.43 -15.71
N LEU A 153 -1.78 -6.32 -15.23
CA LEU A 153 -1.09 -5.05 -15.21
C LEU A 153 0.14 -5.07 -14.30
N THR A 154 0.07 -5.74 -13.14
CA THR A 154 1.24 -5.95 -12.27
C THR A 154 2.36 -6.69 -13.00
N TYR A 155 2.01 -7.72 -13.76
CA TYR A 155 2.99 -8.50 -14.51
C TYR A 155 3.67 -7.65 -15.59
N LEU A 156 2.87 -6.86 -16.34
CA LEU A 156 3.35 -5.96 -17.39
C LEU A 156 4.24 -4.83 -16.85
N THR A 157 3.91 -4.25 -15.69
CA THR A 157 4.68 -3.14 -15.10
C THR A 157 5.89 -3.60 -14.28
N ARG A 158 5.93 -4.86 -13.84
CA ARG A 158 7.00 -5.43 -13.01
C ARG A 158 8.42 -5.08 -13.45
N PRO A 159 8.85 -5.24 -14.73
CA PRO A 159 10.23 -4.95 -15.11
C PRO A 159 10.62 -3.49 -14.91
N ILE A 160 9.69 -2.57 -15.18
CA ILE A 160 9.89 -1.12 -15.02
C ILE A 160 9.97 -0.79 -13.53
N VAL A 161 9.00 -1.28 -12.76
CA VAL A 161 8.88 -1.04 -11.32
C VAL A 161 10.11 -1.56 -10.57
N VAL A 162 10.57 -2.78 -10.85
CA VAL A 162 11.76 -3.35 -10.21
C VAL A 162 13.02 -2.52 -10.51
N ARG A 163 13.16 -1.99 -11.73
CA ARG A 163 14.29 -1.13 -12.09
C ARG A 163 14.25 0.20 -11.33
N CYS A 164 13.09 0.84 -11.27
CA CYS A 164 12.90 2.07 -10.49
C CYS A 164 13.15 1.83 -9.00
N TRP A 165 12.60 0.76 -8.44
CA TRP A 165 12.74 0.44 -7.02
C TRP A 165 14.17 0.10 -6.62
N LYS A 166 14.93 -0.63 -7.44
CA LYS A 166 16.37 -0.88 -7.16
C LYS A 166 17.19 0.41 -7.02
N THR A 167 16.76 1.48 -7.69
CA THR A 167 17.45 2.77 -7.64
C THR A 167 17.02 3.60 -6.42
N MET A 168 15.74 3.53 -6.04
CA MET A 168 15.16 4.37 -4.99
C MET A 168 15.09 3.72 -3.60
N TYR A 169 14.97 2.40 -3.53
CA TYR A 169 14.73 1.65 -2.29
C TYR A 169 15.79 0.55 -2.13
N LYS A 170 16.53 0.59 -1.01
CA LYS A 170 17.52 -0.42 -0.66
C LYS A 170 16.89 -1.73 -0.15
N LEU A 171 15.68 -1.66 0.40
CA LEU A 171 14.93 -2.81 0.91
C LEU A 171 13.83 -3.27 -0.06
N PRO A 172 13.41 -4.55 0.01
CA PRO A 172 12.19 -5.01 -0.64
C PRO A 172 11.00 -4.16 -0.23
N VAL A 173 10.15 -3.82 -1.20
CA VAL A 173 9.02 -2.90 -0.98
C VAL A 173 8.01 -3.38 0.07
N PRO A 174 7.63 -4.68 0.14
CA PRO A 174 6.76 -5.16 1.20
C PRO A 174 7.32 -4.86 2.60
N ASP A 175 8.61 -5.14 2.81
CA ASP A 175 9.29 -4.90 4.09
C ASP A 175 9.40 -3.39 4.40
N HIS A 176 9.64 -2.57 3.37
CA HIS A 176 9.69 -1.10 3.52
C HIS A 176 8.33 -0.52 3.96
N ILE A 177 7.23 -0.99 3.34
CA ILE A 177 5.87 -0.55 3.68
C ILE A 177 5.50 -1.02 5.10
N LEU A 178 5.81 -2.28 5.44
CA LEU A 178 5.59 -2.82 6.78
C LEU A 178 6.34 -2.00 7.83
N ARG A 179 7.64 -1.73 7.60
CA ARG A 179 8.47 -0.89 8.48
C ARG A 179 7.88 0.50 8.65
N ALA A 180 7.42 1.14 7.57
CA ALA A 180 6.79 2.45 7.64
C ALA A 180 5.52 2.45 8.51
N PHE A 181 4.68 1.40 8.43
CA PHE A 181 3.52 1.25 9.30
C PHE A 181 3.91 1.01 10.77
N MET A 182 4.93 0.19 11.04
CA MET A 182 5.41 -0.05 12.40
C MET A 182 5.97 1.23 13.02
N ILE A 183 6.84 1.96 12.32
CA ILE A 183 7.40 3.24 12.78
C ILE A 183 6.29 4.24 13.12
N ARG A 184 5.30 4.41 12.24
CA ARG A 184 4.17 5.32 12.49
C ARG A 184 3.31 4.89 13.67
N SER A 185 3.20 3.59 13.94
CA SER A 185 2.44 3.09 15.10
C SER A 185 3.21 3.23 16.40
N ALA A 186 4.52 2.94 16.38
CA ALA A 186 5.41 3.13 17.51
C ALA A 186 5.44 4.61 17.97
N LEU A 187 5.59 5.54 17.03
CA LEU A 187 5.51 6.99 17.31
C LEU A 187 4.18 7.39 17.97
N ARG A 188 3.06 6.82 17.54
CA ARG A 188 1.74 7.11 18.13
C ARG A 188 1.61 6.55 19.55
N ASN A 189 2.19 5.37 19.78
CA ASN A 189 2.11 4.68 21.06
C ASN A 189 3.22 5.10 22.04
N GLY A 190 4.15 5.96 21.60
CA GLY A 190 5.29 6.42 22.39
C GLY A 190 6.34 5.33 22.64
N ILE A 191 6.44 4.35 21.76
CA ILE A 191 7.34 3.19 21.91
C ILE A 191 8.64 3.50 21.15
N ASN A 192 9.78 3.35 21.83
CA ASN A 192 11.09 3.52 21.20
C ASN A 192 11.45 2.20 20.49
N LEU A 193 11.59 2.23 19.16
CA LEU A 193 12.05 1.05 18.42
C LEU A 193 13.58 1.00 18.48
N ALA A 194 14.20 -0.18 18.36
CA ALA A 194 15.67 -0.33 18.36
C ALA A 194 16.37 0.57 17.31
N GLY A 195 15.67 0.90 16.20
CA GLY A 195 16.18 1.82 15.17
C GLY A 195 16.03 3.33 15.49
N PHE A 196 15.31 3.70 16.54
CA PHE A 196 15.19 5.09 16.99
C PHE A 196 16.36 5.50 17.89
N GLU A 197 17.03 4.59 18.58
CA GLU A 197 18.18 4.91 19.43
C GLU A 197 19.32 5.54 18.63
N GLU A 198 19.62 5.04 17.42
CA GLU A 198 20.60 5.65 16.51
C GLU A 198 20.18 7.05 16.03
N ILE A 199 18.88 7.27 15.79
CA ILE A 199 18.37 8.57 15.32
C ILE A 199 18.32 9.57 16.47
N GLU A 200 17.89 9.13 17.66
CA GLU A 200 17.87 9.90 18.90
C GLU A 200 19.30 10.31 19.29
N GLN A 201 20.27 9.39 19.26
CA GLN A 201 21.69 9.70 19.46
C GLN A 201 22.22 10.67 18.41
N ASN A 202 21.88 10.52 17.12
CA ASN A 202 22.31 11.47 16.09
C ASN A 202 21.67 12.86 16.25
N VAL A 203 20.44 12.94 16.74
CA VAL A 203 19.73 14.21 16.99
C VAL A 203 20.28 14.88 18.25
N ILE A 204 20.52 14.12 19.32
CA ILE A 204 21.24 14.53 20.53
C ILE A 204 22.63 15.04 20.14
N ASP A 205 23.43 14.25 19.44
CA ASP A 205 24.78 14.62 19.02
C ASP A 205 24.80 15.89 18.17
N ASN A 206 23.85 16.09 17.25
CA ASN A 206 23.75 17.31 16.46
C ASN A 206 23.24 18.52 17.26
N MET A 207 22.35 18.32 18.24
CA MET A 207 21.91 19.39 19.15
C MET A 207 23.02 19.81 20.11
N PHE A 208 23.81 18.87 20.61
CA PHE A 208 24.94 19.14 21.51
C PHE A 208 26.24 19.52 20.78
N LYS A 209 26.38 19.24 19.47
CA LYS A 209 27.46 19.78 18.62
C LYS A 209 27.31 21.26 18.27
N LYS A 210 26.14 21.88 18.51
CA LYS A 210 25.92 23.29 18.17
C LYS A 210 26.18 24.24 19.34
N LYS A 211 27.43 24.28 19.79
CA LYS A 211 28.14 25.49 20.27
C LYS A 211 29.63 25.16 20.37
N PRO A 212 30.47 25.78 19.52
CA PRO A 212 31.20 26.94 20.03
C PRO A 212 31.34 28.10 19.04
N GLN A 213 31.38 29.30 19.64
CA GLN A 213 32.02 30.54 19.17
C GLN A 213 31.46 31.22 17.92
N ARG A 214 30.38 31.98 18.13
CA ARG A 214 30.25 33.31 17.50
C ARG A 214 31.22 34.25 18.23
N GLY A 215 32.48 34.19 17.83
CA GLY A 215 33.46 35.24 18.13
C GLY A 215 33.39 36.28 17.02
N GLU A 216 32.56 37.30 17.22
CA GLU A 216 32.90 38.67 16.77
C GLU A 216 33.87 39.24 17.82
N PRO A 217 34.77 40.17 17.48
CA PRO A 217 34.61 41.23 16.48
C PRO A 217 35.54 41.18 15.27
#